data_AF-A0A829QNG8-F1
#
_entry.id   AF-A0A829QNG8-F1
#
_cell.length_a   1.000
_cell.length_b   1.000
_cell.length_c   1.000
_cell.angle_alpha   90.00
_cell.angle_beta   90.00
_cell.angle_gamma   90.00
#
_symmetry.space_group_name_H-M   'P 1'
#
loop_
_entity.id
_entity.type
_entity.pdbx_description
1 polymer ?
#
loop_
_entity_poly.entity_id
_entity_poly.type
_entity_poly.pdbx_seq_one_letter_code
_entity_poly.pdbx_strand_id
1 'polypeptide(L)' 'MDLICANIDRISDLKAAYDETTEVKVRIKLSTEMRLLESSAARMLKGFKTDLPAAETSTTQKARKAADVRWLNRA' A
#
# COMPACT_ATOMS: atom_id res chain seq x y z
N MET A 1 0.86 -6.35 -1.57
CA MET A 1 1.51 -5.03 -1.49
C MET A 1 2.87 -5.02 -2.18
N ASP A 2 3.44 -6.18 -2.44
CA ASP A 2 4.83 -6.39 -2.89
C ASP A 2 5.23 -5.58 -4.13
N LEU A 3 4.36 -5.48 -5.14
CA LEU A 3 4.65 -4.69 -6.35
C LEU A 3 4.66 -3.18 -6.09
N ILE A 4 3.83 -2.69 -5.16
CA ILE A 4 3.84 -1.28 -4.75
C ILE A 4 5.14 -0.98 -3.99
N CYS A 5 5.53 -1.87 -3.06
CA CYS A 5 6.79 -1.74 -2.34
C CYS A 5 7.99 -1.75 -3.30
N ALA A 6 8.03 -2.69 -4.25
CA ALA A 6 9.10 -2.77 -5.24
C ALA A 6 9.22 -1.50 -6.11
N ASN A 7 8.09 -0.87 -6.47
CA ASN A 7 8.12 0.42 -7.18
C ASN A 7 8.69 1.53 -6.30
N ILE A 8 8.35 1.58 -5.01
CA ILE A 8 8.86 2.58 -4.06
C ILE A 8 10.36 2.39 -3.82
N ASP A 9 10.81 1.16 -3.60
CA ASP A 9 12.22 0.83 -3.43
C ASP A 9 13.03 1.25 -4.67
N ARG A 10 12.50 0.97 -5.86
CA ARG A 10 13.15 1.38 -7.11
C ARG A 10 13.19 2.89 -7.30
N ILE A 11 12.19 3.64 -6.83
CA ILE A 11 12.25 5.11 -6.83
C ILE A 11 13.39 5.59 -5.93
N SER A 12 13.56 4.98 -4.75
CA SER A 12 14.67 5.30 -3.85
C SER A 12 16.03 5.08 -4.51
N ASP A 13 16.21 3.93 -5.18
CA ASP A 13 17.45 3.62 -5.90
C ASP A 13 17.73 4.61 -7.04
N LEU A 14 16.70 4.95 -7.84
CA LEU A 14 16.82 5.89 -8.94
C LEU A 14 17.11 7.32 -8.48
N LYS A 15 16.62 7.69 -7.29
CA LYS A 15 16.91 8.99 -6.69
C LYS A 15 18.38 9.09 -6.28
N ALA A 16 18.93 8.05 -5.65
CA ALA A 16 20.36 7.99 -5.36
C ALA A 16 21.20 8.14 -6.64
N ALA A 17 20.86 7.38 -7.69
CA ALA A 17 21.54 7.49 -8.99
C ALA A 17 21.39 8.88 -9.65
N TYR A 18 20.24 9.54 -9.47
CA TYR A 18 19.98 10.88 -10.00
C TYR A 18 20.89 11.91 -9.33
N ASP A 19 21.08 11.81 -8.02
CA ASP A 19 21.91 12.73 -7.24
C ASP A 19 23.40 12.57 -7.56
N GLU A 20 23.87 11.33 -7.80
CA GLU A 20 25.26 11.01 -8.17
C GLU A 20 25.61 11.41 -9.61
N THR A 21 24.66 11.33 -10.55
CA THR A 21 24.93 11.55 -11.96
C THR A 21 25.12 13.03 -12.28
N THR A 22 26.09 13.40 -13.11
CA THR A 22 26.29 14.80 -13.57
C THR A 22 25.79 15.07 -14.99
N GLU A 23 25.58 14.03 -15.80
CA GLU A 23 25.06 14.16 -17.16
C GLU A 23 23.57 14.51 -17.17
N VAL A 24 23.23 15.67 -17.76
CA VAL A 24 21.85 16.20 -17.82
C VAL A 24 20.89 15.22 -18.49
N LYS A 25 21.30 14.58 -19.59
CA LYS A 25 20.45 13.64 -20.33
C LYS A 25 20.08 12.42 -19.48
N VAL A 26 21.01 11.92 -18.68
CA VAL A 26 20.76 10.79 -17.77
C VAL A 26 19.85 11.23 -16.63
N ARG A 27 20.08 12.42 -16.04
CA ARG A 27 19.17 13.00 -15.03
C ARG A 27 17.73 13.10 -15.53
N ILE A 28 17.51 13.57 -16.77
CA ILE A 28 16.16 13.66 -17.36
C ILE A 28 15.52 12.27 -17.48
N LYS A 29 16.27 11.25 -17.90
CA LYS A 29 15.77 9.87 -18.00
C LYS A 29 15.38 9.29 -16.63
N LEU A 30 16.26 9.44 -15.64
CA LEU A 30 16.00 8.99 -14.26
C LEU A 30 14.78 9.70 -13.67
N SER A 31 14.67 11.02 -13.86
CA SER A 31 13.50 11.82 -13.45
C SER A 31 12.20 11.36 -14.11
N THR A 32 12.27 10.91 -15.36
CA THR A 32 11.10 10.40 -16.08
C THR A 32 10.67 9.04 -15.53
N GLU A 33 11.63 8.14 -15.30
CA GLU A 33 11.36 6.82 -14.74
C GLU A 33 10.75 6.90 -13.34
N MET A 34 11.29 7.76 -12.45
CA MET A 34 10.73 7.98 -11.12
C MET A 34 9.26 8.40 -11.18
N ARG A 35 8.91 9.36 -12.05
CA ARG A 35 7.51 9.83 -12.22
C ARG A 35 6.58 8.75 -12.79
N LEU A 36 7.09 7.89 -13.66
CA LEU A 36 6.33 6.75 -14.19
C LEU A 36 6.02 5.73 -13.08
N LEU A 37 7.01 5.42 -12.24
CA LEU A 37 6.85 4.52 -11.10
C LEU A 37 5.89 5.10 -10.04
N GLU A 38 6.01 6.39 -9.72
CA GLU A 38 5.09 7.10 -8.82
C GLU A 38 3.64 7.04 -9.32
N SER A 39 3.44 7.33 -10.62
CA SER A 39 2.12 7.25 -11.25
C SER A 39 1.55 5.82 -11.22
N SER A 40 2.42 4.82 -11.41
CA SER A 40 2.05 3.41 -11.34
C SER A 40 1.63 3.02 -9.93
N ALA A 41 2.43 3.36 -8.92
CA ALA A 41 2.12 3.12 -7.51
C ALA A 41 0.83 3.81 -7.07
N ALA A 42 0.62 5.08 -7.45
CA ALA A 42 -0.59 5.84 -7.14
C ALA A 42 -1.85 5.16 -7.71
N ARG A 43 -1.80 4.65 -8.96
CA ARG A 43 -2.91 3.90 -9.56
C ARG A 43 -3.21 2.60 -8.83
N MET A 44 -2.18 1.86 -8.39
CA MET A 44 -2.37 0.64 -7.61
C MET A 44 -2.96 0.94 -6.23
N LEU A 45 -2.47 1.99 -5.55
CA LEU A 45 -2.98 2.43 -4.25
C LEU A 45 -4.45 2.86 -4.32
N LYS A 46 -4.90 3.45 -5.42
CA LYS A 46 -6.32 3.80 -5.64
C LYS A 46 -7.26 2.58 -5.57
N GLY A 47 -6.77 1.37 -5.83
CA GLY A 47 -7.56 0.14 -5.73
C GLY A 47 -7.83 -0.30 -4.29
N PHE A 48 -7.10 0.23 -3.30
CA PHE A 48 -7.31 -0.10 -1.90
C PHE A 48 -8.33 0.85 -1.30
N LYS A 49 -9.45 0.27 -0.83
CA LYS A 49 -10.40 1.01 0.01
C LYS A 49 -9.78 1.17 1.39
N THR A 50 -9.47 2.41 1.76
CA THR A 50 -8.99 2.75 3.11
C THR A 50 -10.13 3.08 4.07
N ASP A 51 -11.38 2.93 3.63
CA ASP A 51 -12.53 3.05 4.52
C ASP A 51 -12.38 2.02 5.64
N LEU A 52 -12.48 2.48 6.89
CA LEU A 52 -12.68 1.56 8.01
C LEU A 52 -13.91 0.70 7.67
N PRO A 53 -13.88 -0.61 7.98
CA PRO A 53 -15.09 -1.42 7.86
C PRO A 53 -16.21 -0.69 8.60
N ALA A 54 -17.39 -0.64 7.97
CA ALA A 54 -18.55 -0.01 8.58
C ALA A 54 -18.71 -0.54 10.01
N ALA A 55 -19.01 0.36 10.95
CA ALA A 55 -19.17 -0.03 12.34
C ALA A 55 -20.13 -1.22 12.43
N GLU A 56 -19.71 -2.26 13.14
CA GLU A 56 -20.50 -3.49 13.22
C GLU A 56 -21.89 -3.19 13.80
N THR A 57 -22.91 -3.74 13.16
CA THR A 57 -24.27 -3.62 13.68
C THR A 57 -24.40 -4.28 15.06
N SER A 58 -25.34 -3.81 15.88
CA SER A 58 -25.62 -4.42 17.19
C SER A 58 -25.93 -5.92 17.07
N THR A 59 -26.55 -6.35 15.98
CA THR A 59 -26.84 -7.76 15.69
C THR A 59 -25.56 -8.58 15.52
N THR A 60 -24.60 -8.10 14.72
CA THR A 60 -23.30 -8.75 14.52
C THR A 60 -22.54 -8.88 15.84
N GLN A 61 -22.51 -7.81 16.64
CA GLN A 61 -21.86 -7.81 17.95
C GLN A 61 -22.47 -8.83 18.91
N LYS A 62 -23.82 -8.92 18.96
CA LYS A 62 -24.54 -9.92 19.78
C LYS A 62 -24.28 -11.34 19.33
N ALA A 63 -24.26 -11.59 18.02
CA ALA A 63 -24.00 -12.91 17.45
C ALA A 63 -22.60 -13.42 17.80
N ARG A 64 -21.56 -12.57 17.66
CA ARG A 64 -20.19 -12.91 18.09
C ARG A 64 -20.14 -13.23 19.58
N LYS A 65 -20.70 -12.37 20.43
CA LYS A 65 -20.75 -12.62 21.89
C LYS A 65 -21.42 -13.95 22.22
N ALA A 66 -22.52 -14.30 21.56
CA ALA A 66 -23.20 -15.57 21.77
C ALA A 66 -22.37 -16.78 21.30
N ALA A 67 -21.68 -16.65 20.16
CA ALA A 67 -20.77 -17.66 19.66
C ALA A 67 -19.59 -17.88 20.61
N ASP A 68 -18.93 -16.80 21.06
CA ASP A 68 -17.81 -16.83 22.00
C ASP A 68 -18.22 -17.51 23.30
N VAL A 69 -19.36 -17.14 23.88
CA VAL A 69 -19.91 -17.78 25.09
C VAL A 69 -20.17 -19.27 24.86
N ARG A 70 -20.75 -19.65 23.72
CA ARG A 70 -21.02 -21.06 23.38
C ARG A 70 -19.73 -21.86 23.22
N TRP A 71 -18.69 -21.27 22.67
CA TRP A 71 -17.41 -21.94 22.40
C TRP A 71 -16.55 -22.03 23.67
N LEU A 72 -16.52 -20.98 24.49
CA LEU A 72 -15.85 -20.97 25.80
C LEU A 72 -16.51 -21.94 26.79
N ASN A 73 -17.83 -22.10 26.75
CA ASN A 73 -18.55 -23.08 27.57
C ASN A 73 -18.49 -24.52 27.01
N ARG A 74 -17.76 -24.75 25.90
CA ARG A 74 -17.55 -26.08 25.30
C ARG A 74 -16.16 -26.67 25.60
N ALA A 75 -15.28 -25.90 26.24
CA ALA A 75 -14.02 -26.35 26.83
C ALA A 75 -14.26 -26.71 28.30
#